data_AF-A0A7Y3I387-F1
#
_entry.id   AF-A0A7Y3I387-F1
#
_cell.length_a   1.000
_cell.length_b   1.000
_cell.length_c   1.000
_cell.angle_alpha   90.00
_cell.angle_beta   90.00
_cell.angle_gamma   90.00
#
_symmetry.space_group_name_H-M   'P 1'
#
loop_
_entity.id
_entity.type
_entity.pdbx_description
1 polymer ?
#
loop_
_entity_poly.entity_id
_entity_poly.type
_entity_poly.pdbx_seq_one_letter_code
_entity_poly.pdbx_strand_id
1 'polypeptide(L)'
;MEQAYVQSPQFMVMPVAQRNGLGAFGFFVALIGLFIPTGIVAFLGLILSLAAIGRAPRGFATAGVMLGLLGTLFWAALMLVAIVVGLVAVVGAGLFAAGAFVMVQPEVIEITGDMVNTAIAVEEYRRDHDEIPEEMAGLSLALSATIDPWGQTYKLVNFDDDPGYDVVSSGPDQAFDTDDDVRLSRLDRLWESAFDRFDERMEEFGRRVESLEGFSYSCSDDSGIRFNEYERRARKAIGGSCCPADTASEAAAPAPVSEPTPADADIPPVATPRTDPVIAGFVPGV
;
A
#
# COMPACT_ATOMS: atom_id res chain seq x y z
N MET A 1 17.65 -14.77 107.95
CA MET A 1 18.15 -13.67 107.12
C MET A 1 17.40 -13.73 105.81
N GLU A 2 16.36 -12.92 105.68
CA GLU A 2 15.45 -12.91 104.53
C GLU A 2 15.87 -11.74 103.65
N GLN A 3 16.46 -12.03 102.48
CA GLN A 3 16.89 -10.99 101.55
C GLN A 3 15.70 -10.52 100.71
N ALA A 4 15.29 -9.29 100.93
CA ALA A 4 14.28 -8.61 100.12
C ALA A 4 14.84 -8.39 98.70
N TYR A 5 14.27 -9.11 97.73
CA TYR A 5 14.53 -8.87 96.31
C TYR A 5 13.92 -7.52 95.90
N VAL A 6 14.79 -6.56 95.63
CA VAL A 6 14.42 -5.27 95.02
C VAL A 6 14.13 -5.53 93.54
N GLN A 7 12.85 -5.53 93.16
CA GLN A 7 12.41 -5.57 91.77
C GLN A 7 12.82 -4.27 91.08
N SER A 8 13.81 -4.33 90.19
CA SER A 8 14.17 -3.22 89.32
C SER A 8 13.05 -2.97 88.29
N PRO A 9 12.62 -1.71 88.07
CA PRO A 9 11.57 -1.39 87.12
C PRO A 9 11.97 -1.84 85.72
N GLN A 10 11.15 -2.71 85.12
CA GLN A 10 11.30 -3.15 83.75
C GLN A 10 10.87 -1.99 82.84
N PHE A 11 11.84 -1.27 82.27
CA PHE A 11 11.55 -0.30 81.22
C PHE A 11 11.10 -1.06 79.97
N MET A 12 9.78 -1.08 79.75
CA MET A 12 9.18 -1.66 78.56
C MET A 12 9.48 -0.73 77.39
N VAL A 13 10.56 -1.01 76.67
CA VAL A 13 10.90 -0.30 75.43
C VAL A 13 9.86 -0.69 74.39
N MET A 14 8.89 0.19 74.13
CA MET A 14 7.97 0.01 73.02
C MET A 14 8.76 0.09 71.71
N PRO A 15 8.69 -0.93 70.83
CA PRO A 15 9.31 -0.83 69.52
C PRO A 15 8.66 0.33 68.77
N VAL A 16 9.44 1.37 68.46
CA VAL A 16 9.00 2.46 67.58
C VAL A 16 8.74 1.84 66.22
N ALA A 17 7.47 1.85 65.78
CA ALA A 17 7.09 1.29 64.49
C ALA A 17 7.83 2.02 63.37
N GLN A 18 8.86 1.38 62.79
CA GLN A 18 9.56 1.91 61.64
C GLN A 18 8.60 1.98 60.45
N ARG A 19 8.44 3.17 59.87
CA ARG A 19 7.64 3.39 58.66
C ARG A 19 8.54 3.33 57.43
N ASN A 20 8.20 2.48 56.47
CA ASN A 20 8.91 2.34 55.21
C ASN A 20 8.26 3.23 54.13
N GLY A 21 8.50 4.55 54.20
CA GLY A 21 7.88 5.53 53.30
C GLY A 21 8.19 5.30 51.81
N LEU A 22 9.38 4.75 51.51
CA LEU A 22 9.80 4.47 50.14
C LEU A 22 8.92 3.40 49.47
N GLY A 23 8.55 2.35 50.21
CA GLY A 23 7.67 1.29 49.68
C GLY A 23 6.25 1.78 49.40
N ALA A 24 5.71 2.66 50.26
CA ALA A 24 4.41 3.27 50.02
C ALA A 24 4.43 4.18 48.79
N PHE A 25 5.48 4.99 48.63
CA PHE A 25 5.64 5.84 47.45
C PHE A 25 5.74 5.02 46.16
N GLY A 26 6.58 3.98 46.14
CA GLY A 26 6.70 3.05 45.01
C GLY A 26 5.37 2.39 44.63
N PHE A 27 4.57 2.01 45.63
CA PHE A 27 3.23 1.47 45.42
C PHE A 27 2.28 2.47 44.73
N PHE A 28 2.19 3.72 45.21
CA PHE A 28 1.33 4.72 44.59
C PHE A 28 1.80 5.13 43.18
N VAL A 29 3.12 5.21 42.96
CA VAL A 29 3.68 5.47 41.62
C VAL A 29 3.33 4.33 40.66
N ALA A 30 3.46 3.07 41.10
CA ALA A 30 3.03 1.93 40.30
C ALA A 30 1.53 1.96 40.00
N LEU A 31 0.70 2.33 40.99
CA LEU A 31 -0.76 2.43 40.84
C LEU A 31 -1.15 3.50 39.83
N ILE A 32 -0.57 4.69 39.94
CA ILE A 32 -0.81 5.79 38.99
C ILE A 32 -0.30 5.39 37.60
N GLY A 33 0.89 4.78 37.52
CA GLY A 33 1.49 4.34 36.27
C GLY A 33 0.74 3.23 35.56
N LEU A 34 -0.13 2.49 36.26
CA LEU A 34 -1.03 1.52 35.64
C LEU A 34 -2.13 2.21 34.80
N PHE A 35 -2.62 3.37 35.25
CA PHE A 35 -3.71 4.10 34.58
C PHE A 35 -3.22 5.16 33.59
N ILE A 36 -1.98 5.61 33.68
CA ILE A 36 -1.40 6.58 32.73
C ILE A 36 -0.81 5.83 31.52
N PRO A 37 -1.12 6.24 30.27
CA PRO A 37 -0.82 5.47 29.06
C PRO A 37 0.65 5.40 28.62
N THR A 38 1.59 5.65 29.52
CA THR A 38 3.02 5.73 29.18
C THR A 38 3.79 4.48 29.59
N GLY A 39 3.29 3.63 30.50
CA GLY A 39 3.96 2.42 31.01
C GLY A 39 5.28 2.67 31.79
N ILE A 40 6.01 3.74 31.46
CA ILE A 40 7.25 4.20 32.08
C ILE A 40 7.04 4.48 33.57
N VAL A 41 5.89 5.06 33.95
CA VAL A 41 5.59 5.37 35.34
C VAL A 41 5.41 4.09 36.17
N ALA A 42 4.80 3.03 35.61
CA ALA A 42 4.70 1.73 36.27
C ALA A 42 6.09 1.08 36.47
N PHE A 43 6.99 1.23 35.50
CA PHE A 43 8.38 0.76 35.60
C PHE A 43 9.17 1.48 36.69
N LEU A 44 9.02 2.82 36.80
CA LEU A 44 9.62 3.58 37.90
C LEU A 44 9.08 3.15 39.27
N GLY A 45 7.76 2.92 39.36
CA GLY A 45 7.14 2.37 40.58
C GLY A 45 7.70 0.99 40.97
N LEU A 46 7.98 0.13 39.99
CA LEU A 46 8.61 -1.17 40.17
C LEU A 46 10.05 -1.05 40.71
N ILE A 47 10.87 -0.17 40.13
CA ILE A 47 12.26 0.06 40.59
C ILE A 47 12.27 0.57 42.04
N LEU A 48 11.43 1.55 42.35
CA LEU A 48 11.34 2.14 43.70
C LEU A 48 10.87 1.10 44.74
N SER A 49 9.93 0.24 44.35
CA SER A 49 9.42 -0.82 45.21
C SER A 49 10.45 -1.94 45.44
N LEU A 50 11.25 -2.28 44.41
CA LEU A 50 12.40 -3.21 44.53
C LEU A 50 13.46 -2.67 45.49
N ALA A 51 13.81 -1.38 45.39
CA ALA A 51 14.76 -0.75 46.30
C ALA A 51 14.28 -0.73 47.76
N ALA A 52 12.96 -0.77 48.01
CA ALA A 52 12.36 -0.74 49.34
C ALA A 52 12.23 -2.12 50.01
N ILE A 53 12.48 -3.23 49.30
CA ILE A 53 12.20 -4.60 49.77
C ILE A 53 13.09 -5.03 50.96
N GLY A 54 14.28 -4.42 51.09
CA GLY A 54 15.21 -4.67 52.19
C GLY A 54 14.76 -4.07 53.53
N ARG A 55 13.73 -3.21 53.55
CA ARG A 55 13.28 -2.50 54.76
C ARG A 55 11.92 -3.02 55.24
N ALA A 56 11.77 -3.18 56.56
CA ALA A 56 10.49 -3.50 57.18
C ALA A 56 9.67 -2.21 57.39
N PRO A 57 8.32 -2.25 57.26
CA PRO A 57 7.47 -3.36 56.83
C PRO A 57 7.51 -3.61 55.31
N ARG A 58 7.46 -4.89 54.91
CA ARG A 58 7.66 -5.33 53.51
C ARG A 58 6.40 -5.28 52.63
N GLY A 59 5.20 -5.25 53.23
CA GLY A 59 3.94 -5.44 52.51
C GLY A 59 3.70 -4.46 51.35
N PHE A 60 3.93 -3.17 51.60
CA PHE A 60 3.77 -2.15 50.54
C PHE A 60 4.80 -2.28 49.43
N ALA A 61 6.05 -2.62 49.76
CA ALA A 61 7.09 -2.85 48.75
C ALA A 61 6.72 -4.05 47.86
N THR A 62 6.27 -5.17 48.45
CA THR A 62 5.83 -6.33 47.66
C THR A 62 4.61 -6.04 46.78
N ALA A 63 3.63 -5.28 47.28
CA ALA A 63 2.46 -4.89 46.50
C ALA A 63 2.84 -3.97 45.32
N GLY A 64 3.74 -3.00 45.55
CA GLY A 64 4.24 -2.12 44.50
C GLY A 64 5.02 -2.87 43.41
N VAL A 65 5.83 -3.88 43.78
CA VAL A 65 6.51 -4.73 42.80
C VAL A 65 5.51 -5.54 41.96
N MET A 66 4.53 -6.17 42.59
CA MET A 66 3.51 -6.97 41.86
C MET A 66 2.70 -6.10 40.90
N LEU A 67 2.27 -4.92 41.35
CA LEU A 67 1.47 -4.01 40.55
C LEU A 67 2.28 -3.36 39.43
N GLY A 68 3.54 -2.99 39.69
CA GLY A 68 4.45 -2.50 38.66
C GLY A 68 4.78 -3.56 37.61
N LEU A 69 4.93 -4.84 38.00
CA LEU A 69 5.20 -5.94 37.07
C LEU A 69 3.97 -6.23 36.20
N LEU A 70 2.76 -6.27 36.79
CA LEU A 70 1.52 -6.42 36.04
C LEU A 70 1.30 -5.24 35.08
N GLY A 71 1.54 -4.01 35.52
CA GLY A 71 1.38 -2.82 34.70
C GLY A 71 2.37 -2.76 33.53
N THR A 72 3.64 -3.07 33.77
CA THR A 72 4.65 -3.12 32.71
C THR A 72 4.36 -4.22 31.69
N LEU A 73 3.94 -5.41 32.14
CA LEU A 73 3.57 -6.52 31.25
C LEU A 73 2.30 -6.20 30.43
N PHE A 74 1.30 -5.57 31.06
CA PHE A 74 0.07 -5.13 30.38
C PHE A 74 0.37 -4.11 29.27
N TRP A 75 1.15 -3.06 29.57
CA TRP A 75 1.52 -2.04 28.57
C TRP A 75 2.42 -2.60 27.47
N ALA A 76 3.35 -3.50 27.81
CA ALA A 76 4.18 -4.18 26.80
C ALA A 76 3.33 -5.02 25.85
N ALA A 77 2.33 -5.75 26.36
CA ALA A 77 1.41 -6.53 25.53
C ALA A 77 0.57 -5.62 24.61
N LEU A 78 0.05 -4.50 25.11
CA LEU A 78 -0.69 -3.52 24.30
C LEU A 78 0.19 -2.91 23.20
N MET A 79 1.43 -2.54 23.52
CA MET A 79 2.37 -2.00 22.53
C MET A 79 2.71 -3.04 21.46
N LEU A 80 2.90 -4.30 21.84
CA LEU A 80 3.13 -5.39 20.88
C LEU A 80 1.93 -5.55 19.92
N VAL A 81 0.70 -5.53 20.44
CA VAL A 81 -0.52 -5.58 19.62
C VAL A 81 -0.60 -4.37 18.69
N ALA A 82 -0.31 -3.17 19.18
CA ALA A 82 -0.33 -1.95 18.36
C ALA A 82 0.70 -2.01 17.22
N ILE A 83 1.91 -2.53 17.49
CA ILE A 83 2.95 -2.73 16.46
C ILE A 83 2.49 -3.76 15.42
N VAL A 84 1.93 -4.90 15.85
CA VAL A 84 1.44 -5.94 14.93
C VAL A 84 0.31 -5.39 14.07
N VAL A 85 -0.68 -4.70 14.65
CA VAL A 85 -1.78 -4.07 13.90
C VAL A 85 -1.25 -3.00 12.94
N GLY A 86 -0.31 -2.17 13.38
CA GLY A 86 0.34 -1.17 12.54
C GLY A 86 1.07 -1.79 11.35
N LEU A 87 1.81 -2.89 11.57
CA LEU A 87 2.51 -3.61 10.52
C LEU A 87 1.53 -4.25 9.54
N VAL A 88 0.45 -4.88 10.03
CA VAL A 88 -0.62 -5.43 9.19
C VAL A 88 -1.29 -4.34 8.36
N ALA A 89 -1.52 -3.14 8.92
CA ALA A 89 -2.09 -2.02 8.20
C ALA A 89 -1.15 -1.52 7.08
N VAL A 90 0.15 -1.40 7.36
CA VAL A 90 1.15 -0.98 6.36
C VAL A 90 1.28 -2.02 5.24
N VAL A 91 1.39 -3.31 5.59
CA VAL A 91 1.46 -4.39 4.60
C VAL A 91 0.16 -4.46 3.79
N GLY A 92 -0.99 -4.34 4.43
CA GLY A 92 -2.30 -4.33 3.78
C GLY A 92 -2.44 -3.16 2.81
N ALA A 93 -2.03 -1.95 3.20
CA ALA A 93 -2.02 -0.78 2.33
C ALA A 93 -1.07 -0.96 1.14
N GLY A 94 0.13 -1.51 1.36
CA GLY A 94 1.08 -1.81 0.28
C GLY A 94 0.56 -2.84 -0.72
N LEU A 95 -0.02 -3.95 -0.23
CA LEU A 95 -0.64 -4.97 -1.08
C LEU A 95 -1.85 -4.42 -1.85
N PHE A 96 -2.66 -3.59 -1.21
CA PHE A 96 -3.79 -2.94 -1.87
C PHE A 96 -3.33 -1.97 -2.97
N ALA A 97 -2.34 -1.12 -2.69
CA ALA A 97 -1.78 -0.20 -3.68
C ALA A 97 -1.17 -0.96 -4.87
N ALA A 98 -0.39 -2.01 -4.61
CA ALA A 98 0.17 -2.86 -5.66
C ALA A 98 -0.94 -3.54 -6.49
N GLY A 99 -1.99 -4.08 -5.84
CA GLY A 99 -3.12 -4.68 -6.54
C GLY A 99 -3.91 -3.67 -7.38
N ALA A 100 -4.13 -2.46 -6.86
CA ALA A 100 -4.79 -1.38 -7.59
C ALA A 100 -3.96 -0.96 -8.80
N PHE A 101 -2.63 -0.84 -8.65
CA PHE A 101 -1.74 -0.53 -9.76
C PHE A 101 -1.84 -1.56 -10.89
N VAL A 102 -1.80 -2.86 -10.55
CA VAL A 102 -1.97 -3.97 -11.52
C VAL A 102 -3.30 -3.88 -12.26
N MET A 103 -4.39 -3.52 -11.58
CA MET A 103 -5.69 -3.38 -12.24
C MET A 103 -5.82 -2.15 -13.13
N VAL A 104 -5.08 -1.08 -12.83
CA VAL A 104 -5.19 0.20 -13.56
C VAL A 104 -4.32 0.20 -14.82
N GLN A 105 -3.22 -0.56 -14.84
CA GLN A 105 -2.26 -0.59 -15.95
C GLN A 105 -1.77 -2.03 -16.24
N PRO A 106 -2.64 -2.91 -16.75
CA PRO A 106 -2.23 -4.27 -17.11
C PRO A 106 -1.16 -4.28 -18.21
N GLU A 107 -1.19 -3.31 -19.15
CA GLU A 107 -0.29 -3.31 -20.30
C GLU A 107 1.18 -3.16 -19.90
N VAL A 108 1.49 -2.29 -18.92
CA VAL A 108 2.88 -2.02 -18.50
C VAL A 108 3.53 -3.26 -17.88
N ILE A 109 2.76 -4.06 -17.15
CA ILE A 109 3.24 -5.28 -16.50
C ILE A 109 3.49 -6.37 -17.53
N GLU A 110 2.58 -6.56 -18.48
CA GLU A 110 2.73 -7.53 -19.57
C GLU A 110 3.96 -7.21 -20.41
N ILE A 111 4.12 -5.96 -20.86
CA ILE A 111 5.28 -5.53 -21.68
C ILE A 111 6.58 -5.73 -20.92
N THR A 112 6.63 -5.32 -19.65
CA THR A 112 7.83 -5.49 -18.83
C THR A 112 8.21 -6.96 -18.69
N GLY A 113 7.23 -7.83 -18.45
CA GLY A 113 7.44 -9.26 -18.34
C GLY A 113 7.97 -9.88 -19.65
N ASP A 114 7.34 -9.55 -20.77
CA ASP A 114 7.69 -10.09 -22.07
C ASP A 114 9.06 -9.59 -22.58
N MET A 115 9.38 -8.31 -22.37
CA MET A 115 10.70 -7.76 -22.70
C MET A 115 11.81 -8.40 -21.87
N VAL A 116 11.59 -8.63 -20.57
CA VAL A 116 12.57 -9.31 -19.70
C VAL A 116 12.75 -10.77 -20.11
N ASN A 117 11.67 -11.49 -20.39
CA ASN A 117 11.75 -12.88 -20.87
C ASN A 117 12.48 -12.96 -22.22
N THR A 118 12.22 -12.02 -23.11
CA THR A 118 12.92 -11.91 -24.39
C THR A 118 14.41 -11.66 -24.20
N ALA A 119 14.78 -10.70 -23.34
CA ALA A 119 16.19 -10.43 -23.03
C ALA A 119 16.90 -11.65 -22.44
N ILE A 120 16.25 -12.40 -21.54
CA ILE A 120 16.79 -13.65 -21.02
C ILE A 120 17.05 -14.66 -22.14
N ALA A 121 16.11 -14.81 -23.09
CA ALA A 121 16.27 -15.72 -24.22
C ALA A 121 17.38 -15.27 -25.19
N VAL A 122 17.54 -13.96 -25.42
CA VAL A 122 18.65 -13.40 -26.21
C VAL A 122 19.99 -13.69 -25.54
N GLU A 123 20.08 -13.52 -24.22
CA GLU A 123 21.30 -13.84 -23.47
C GLU A 123 21.64 -15.32 -23.48
N GLU A 124 20.63 -16.19 -23.40
CA GLU A 124 20.82 -17.64 -23.53
C GLU A 124 21.30 -18.00 -24.94
N TYR A 125 20.69 -17.44 -25.98
CA TYR A 125 21.12 -17.63 -27.36
C TYR A 125 22.57 -17.17 -27.57
N ARG A 126 22.91 -15.98 -27.06
CA ARG A 126 24.26 -15.40 -27.13
C ARG A 126 25.29 -16.28 -26.42
N ARG A 127 24.94 -16.87 -25.28
CA ARG A 127 25.82 -17.80 -24.57
C ARG A 127 26.12 -19.06 -25.38
N ASP A 128 25.16 -19.53 -26.18
CA ASP A 128 25.28 -20.77 -26.94
C ASP A 128 25.94 -20.59 -28.32
N HIS A 129 25.82 -19.40 -28.92
CA HIS A 129 26.27 -19.12 -30.30
C HIS A 129 27.37 -18.05 -30.40
N ASP A 130 27.72 -17.38 -29.30
CA ASP A 130 28.64 -16.23 -29.25
C ASP A 130 28.22 -15.04 -30.16
N GLU A 131 26.95 -14.99 -30.57
CA GLU A 131 26.36 -13.92 -31.40
C GLU A 131 24.93 -13.56 -30.94
N ILE A 132 24.50 -12.33 -31.25
CA ILE A 132 23.14 -11.86 -30.97
C ILE A 132 22.24 -12.22 -32.16
N PRO A 133 21.06 -12.81 -31.96
CA PRO A 133 20.18 -13.18 -33.06
C PRO A 133 19.68 -11.93 -33.80
N GLU A 134 19.70 -11.97 -35.13
CA GLU A 134 19.18 -10.88 -35.97
C GLU A 134 17.64 -10.77 -35.93
N GLU A 135 16.96 -11.89 -35.64
CA GLU A 135 15.51 -11.99 -35.64
C GLU A 135 14.99 -12.74 -34.41
N MET A 136 13.80 -12.34 -33.93
CA MET A 136 13.09 -13.00 -32.84
C MET A 136 12.77 -14.46 -33.10
N ALA A 137 12.58 -14.85 -34.37
CA ALA A 137 12.24 -16.22 -34.76
C ALA A 137 13.33 -17.25 -34.41
N GLY A 138 14.57 -16.81 -34.18
CA GLY A 138 15.67 -17.66 -33.71
C GLY A 138 15.61 -17.98 -32.21
N LEU A 139 14.79 -17.25 -31.44
CA LEU A 139 14.63 -17.46 -30.01
C LEU A 139 13.58 -18.54 -29.75
N SER A 140 13.88 -19.47 -28.84
CA SER A 140 12.93 -20.51 -28.40
C SER A 140 11.87 -19.96 -27.43
N LEU A 141 11.21 -18.87 -27.80
CA LEU A 141 10.18 -18.20 -27.01
C LEU A 141 8.78 -18.73 -27.38
N ALA A 142 7.85 -18.67 -26.43
CA ALA A 142 6.44 -18.86 -26.73
C ALA A 142 5.95 -17.70 -27.61
N LEU A 143 5.07 -17.98 -28.59
CA LEU A 143 4.52 -16.96 -29.50
C LEU A 143 3.90 -15.77 -28.74
N SER A 144 3.28 -16.03 -27.59
CA SER A 144 2.71 -14.98 -26.74
C SER A 144 3.75 -14.02 -26.16
N ALA A 145 5.00 -14.46 -25.93
CA ALA A 145 6.07 -13.61 -25.42
C ALA A 145 6.78 -12.82 -26.54
N THR A 146 6.51 -13.15 -27.81
CA THR A 146 7.07 -12.44 -28.97
C THR A 146 6.15 -11.34 -29.49
N ILE A 147 4.91 -11.27 -29.00
CA ILE A 147 3.89 -10.30 -29.43
C ILE A 147 3.60 -9.37 -28.25
N ASP A 148 3.70 -8.07 -28.46
CA ASP A 148 3.38 -7.06 -27.45
C ASP A 148 1.85 -6.94 -27.24
N PRO A 149 1.36 -6.23 -26.19
CA PRO A 149 -0.07 -6.08 -25.96
C PRO A 149 -0.85 -5.37 -27.06
N TRP A 150 -0.16 -4.73 -28.01
CA TRP A 150 -0.75 -4.06 -29.16
C TRP A 150 -0.76 -4.93 -30.42
N GLY A 151 -0.31 -6.18 -30.31
CA GLY A 151 -0.38 -7.18 -31.37
C GLY A 151 0.79 -7.15 -32.34
N GLN A 152 1.85 -6.39 -32.04
CA GLN A 152 3.04 -6.32 -32.87
C GLN A 152 4.16 -7.21 -32.34
N THR A 153 4.96 -7.77 -33.25
CA THR A 153 6.13 -8.56 -32.84
C THR A 153 7.21 -7.61 -32.35
N TYR A 154 7.79 -7.89 -31.18
CA TYR A 154 8.91 -7.10 -30.68
C TYR A 154 10.07 -7.07 -31.69
N LYS A 155 10.86 -5.99 -31.69
CA LYS A 155 12.04 -5.81 -32.56
C LYS A 155 13.31 -5.83 -31.71
N LEU A 156 14.33 -6.56 -32.17
CA LEU A 156 15.68 -6.47 -31.62
C LEU A 156 16.45 -5.38 -32.38
N VAL A 157 17.03 -4.45 -31.63
CA VAL A 157 17.90 -3.40 -32.19
C VAL A 157 19.27 -3.59 -31.59
N ASN A 158 20.28 -3.85 -32.43
CA ASN A 158 21.66 -4.05 -31.98
C ASN A 158 22.35 -2.70 -31.75
N PHE A 159 23.19 -2.64 -30.71
CA PHE A 159 23.98 -1.46 -30.35
C PHE A 159 25.43 -1.86 -30.11
N ASP A 160 26.35 -0.89 -30.20
CA ASP A 160 27.76 -1.11 -29.88
C ASP A 160 28.03 -1.11 -28.35
N ASP A 161 27.07 -0.63 -27.55
CA ASP A 161 27.17 -0.53 -26.09
C ASP A 161 26.64 -1.80 -25.40
N ASP A 162 27.25 -2.23 -24.28
CA ASP A 162 26.78 -3.35 -23.44
C ASP A 162 25.34 -3.09 -22.92
N PRO A 163 24.36 -3.98 -23.14
CA PRO A 163 24.46 -5.42 -23.47
C PRO A 163 24.62 -5.80 -24.96
N GLY A 164 24.65 -4.84 -25.87
CA GLY A 164 24.83 -5.02 -27.31
C GLY A 164 23.52 -5.04 -28.10
N TYR A 165 22.37 -4.93 -27.42
CA TYR A 165 21.05 -4.91 -28.02
C TYR A 165 20.02 -4.23 -27.11
N ASP A 166 18.85 -3.94 -27.68
CA ASP A 166 17.65 -3.49 -26.98
C ASP A 166 16.42 -4.22 -27.55
N VAL A 167 15.42 -4.43 -26.71
CA VAL A 167 14.13 -5.00 -27.10
C VAL A 167 13.14 -3.85 -27.21
N VAL A 168 12.53 -3.69 -28.38
CA VAL A 168 11.65 -2.56 -28.71
C VAL A 168 10.24 -3.06 -29.02
N SER A 169 9.24 -2.44 -28.40
CA SER A 169 7.83 -2.56 -28.81
C SER A 169 7.42 -1.28 -29.50
N SER A 170 6.59 -1.41 -30.54
CA SER A 170 6.07 -0.29 -31.35
C SER A 170 5.02 0.54 -30.64
N GLY A 171 4.74 0.27 -29.36
CA GLY A 171 3.76 1.04 -28.61
C GLY A 171 2.32 0.94 -29.12
N PRO A 172 1.42 1.78 -28.58
CA PRO A 172 0.02 1.86 -28.99
C PRO A 172 -0.23 2.19 -30.46
N ASP A 173 0.67 2.94 -31.12
CA ASP A 173 0.46 3.35 -32.52
C ASP A 173 0.85 2.28 -33.56
N GLN A 174 1.49 1.19 -33.09
CA GLN A 174 1.91 0.04 -33.88
C GLN A 174 2.94 0.38 -34.98
N ALA A 175 3.61 1.52 -34.88
CA ALA A 175 4.67 1.94 -35.78
C ALA A 175 5.99 2.00 -35.01
N PHE A 176 7.04 1.39 -35.58
CA PHE A 176 8.38 1.52 -35.00
C PHE A 176 9.00 2.87 -35.34
N ASP A 177 9.97 3.27 -34.53
CA ASP A 177 10.74 4.50 -34.68
C ASP A 177 9.89 5.76 -34.45
N THR A 178 8.87 5.64 -33.59
CA THR A 178 7.99 6.70 -33.11
C THR A 178 8.30 7.08 -31.65
N ASP A 179 7.62 8.11 -31.13
CA ASP A 179 7.85 8.61 -29.77
C ASP A 179 7.27 7.69 -28.68
N ASP A 180 6.31 6.82 -29.01
CA ASP A 180 5.67 5.88 -28.09
C ASP A 180 6.31 4.49 -28.07
N ASP A 181 7.38 4.29 -28.85
CA ASP A 181 8.23 3.10 -28.78
C ASP A 181 8.69 2.83 -27.34
N VAL A 182 8.34 1.66 -26.83
CA VAL A 182 8.83 1.19 -25.53
C VAL A 182 10.15 0.46 -25.76
N ARG A 183 11.17 0.80 -24.98
CA ARG A 183 12.50 0.20 -25.06
C ARG A 183 12.88 -0.40 -23.71
N LEU A 184 13.46 -1.61 -23.71
CA LEU A 184 13.93 -2.25 -22.48
C LEU A 184 14.98 -1.38 -21.76
N SER A 185 15.87 -0.72 -22.51
CA SER A 185 16.85 0.22 -21.94
C SER A 185 16.24 1.46 -21.28
N ARG A 186 14.99 1.81 -21.61
CA ARG A 186 14.25 2.98 -21.09
C ARG A 186 13.04 2.58 -20.24
N LEU A 187 13.01 1.34 -19.77
CA LEU A 187 11.87 0.83 -19.01
C LEU A 187 11.67 1.62 -17.71
N ASP A 188 12.74 2.15 -17.12
CA ASP A 188 12.71 3.06 -15.98
C ASP A 188 11.79 4.28 -16.22
N ARG A 189 11.88 4.91 -17.40
CA ARG A 189 11.02 6.06 -17.77
C ARG A 189 9.57 5.64 -17.97
N LEU A 190 9.34 4.44 -18.51
CA LEU A 190 7.99 3.90 -18.63
C LEU A 190 7.35 3.73 -17.25
N TRP A 191 8.09 3.17 -16.29
CA TRP A 191 7.62 3.00 -14.91
C TRP A 191 7.40 4.34 -14.19
N GLU A 192 8.30 5.31 -14.37
CA GLU A 192 8.12 6.66 -13.80
C GLU A 192 6.81 7.30 -14.33
N SER A 193 6.60 7.28 -15.65
CA SER A 193 5.36 7.81 -16.26
C SER A 193 4.10 7.01 -15.90
N ALA A 194 4.25 5.71 -15.59
CA ALA A 194 3.16 4.86 -15.12
C ALA A 194 2.75 5.24 -13.70
N PHE A 195 3.71 5.50 -12.81
CA PHE A 195 3.45 5.97 -11.45
C PHE A 195 2.83 7.37 -11.43
N ASP A 196 3.32 8.30 -12.24
CA ASP A 196 2.73 9.65 -12.35
C ASP A 196 1.26 9.59 -12.77
N ARG A 197 0.94 8.78 -13.79
CA ARG A 197 -0.45 8.56 -14.23
C ARG A 197 -1.31 7.86 -13.18
N PHE A 198 -0.71 6.96 -12.41
CA PHE A 198 -1.40 6.29 -11.30
C PHE A 198 -1.74 7.28 -10.20
N ASP A 199 -0.80 8.14 -9.80
CA ASP A 199 -1.01 9.16 -8.77
C ASP A 199 -2.10 10.15 -9.18
N GLU A 200 -2.10 10.61 -10.44
CA GLU A 200 -3.18 11.48 -10.97
C GLU A 200 -4.55 10.80 -10.89
N ARG A 201 -4.65 9.52 -11.29
CA ARG A 201 -5.90 8.74 -11.20
C ARG A 201 -6.33 8.51 -9.75
N MET A 202 -5.39 8.29 -8.83
CA MET A 202 -5.69 8.11 -7.41
C MET A 202 -6.14 9.41 -6.75
N GLU A 203 -5.60 10.56 -7.16
CA GLU A 203 -6.09 11.86 -6.74
C GLU A 203 -7.50 12.14 -7.27
N GLU A 204 -7.77 11.81 -8.55
CA GLU A 204 -9.13 11.89 -9.10
C GLU A 204 -10.11 10.97 -8.36
N PHE A 205 -9.71 9.72 -8.11
CA PHE A 205 -10.50 8.78 -7.33
C PHE A 205 -10.75 9.31 -5.91
N GLY A 206 -9.73 9.85 -5.25
CA GLY A 206 -9.85 10.49 -3.94
C GLY A 206 -10.87 11.63 -3.94
N ARG A 207 -10.81 12.53 -4.92
CA ARG A 207 -11.81 13.60 -5.11
C ARG A 207 -13.22 13.04 -5.33
N ARG A 208 -13.37 11.94 -6.07
CA ARG A 208 -14.67 11.26 -6.27
C ARG A 208 -15.19 10.67 -4.97
N VAL A 209 -14.35 10.00 -4.18
CA VAL A 209 -14.73 9.45 -2.88
C VAL A 209 -15.15 10.55 -1.90
N GLU A 210 -14.38 11.65 -1.83
CA GLU A 210 -14.72 12.81 -0.99
C GLU A 210 -16.06 13.44 -1.43
N SER A 211 -16.32 13.51 -2.75
CA SER A 211 -17.62 13.97 -3.27
C SER A 211 -18.79 13.07 -2.85
N LEU A 212 -18.55 11.77 -2.65
CA LEU A 212 -19.54 10.81 -2.17
C LEU A 212 -19.77 10.91 -0.65
N GLU A 213 -18.79 11.37 0.13
CA GLU A 213 -19.01 11.66 1.56
C GLU A 213 -19.96 12.85 1.78
N GLY A 214 -20.07 13.74 0.80
CA GLY A 214 -21.10 14.80 0.74
C GLY A 214 -22.50 14.30 0.37
N PHE A 215 -22.65 13.09 -0.18
CA PHE A 215 -23.94 12.45 -0.42
C PHE A 215 -24.49 11.87 0.89
N SER A 216 -24.94 12.77 1.78
CA SER A 216 -25.91 12.42 2.80
C SER A 216 -27.20 12.02 2.09
N TYR A 217 -27.43 10.73 1.92
CA TYR A 217 -28.73 10.21 1.54
C TYR A 217 -29.73 10.55 2.64
N SER A 218 -30.39 11.72 2.55
CA SER A 218 -31.59 12.00 3.32
C SER A 218 -32.74 11.23 2.68
N CYS A 219 -32.90 9.97 3.05
CA CYS A 219 -34.18 9.30 2.85
C CYS A 219 -35.20 10.00 3.75
N SER A 220 -35.91 10.99 3.20
CA SER A 220 -37.12 11.55 3.80
C SER A 220 -38.24 10.54 3.59
N ASP A 221 -38.45 9.68 4.59
CA ASP A 221 -39.59 8.80 4.66
C ASP A 221 -40.84 9.66 4.97
N ASP A 222 -41.69 9.89 3.96
CA ASP A 222 -42.87 10.79 4.00
C ASP A 222 -44.04 10.23 4.84
N SER A 223 -43.76 9.24 5.69
CA SER A 223 -44.79 8.49 6.44
C SER A 223 -45.24 9.15 7.74
N GLY A 224 -44.66 10.28 8.17
CA GLY A 224 -45.14 11.00 9.36
C GLY A 224 -45.02 10.23 10.70
N ILE A 225 -44.25 9.14 10.74
CA ILE A 225 -44.05 8.31 11.95
C ILE A 225 -42.73 8.72 12.64
N ARG A 226 -42.80 9.13 13.91
CA ARG A 226 -41.62 9.41 14.74
C ARG A 226 -41.10 8.13 15.40
N PHE A 227 -39.97 7.62 14.92
CA PHE A 227 -39.22 6.54 15.57
C PHE A 227 -38.38 7.04 16.75
N ASN A 228 -38.29 6.20 17.79
CA ASN A 228 -37.34 6.31 18.91
C ASN A 228 -35.91 5.97 18.44
N GLU A 229 -34.91 6.68 18.99
CA GLU A 229 -33.52 6.70 18.54
C GLU A 229 -32.83 5.33 18.52
N TYR A 230 -33.21 4.40 19.41
CA TYR A 230 -32.63 3.06 19.49
C TYR A 230 -33.12 2.13 18.35
N GLU A 231 -34.38 2.27 17.89
CA GLU A 231 -34.98 1.44 16.83
C GLU A 231 -34.49 1.81 15.42
N ARG A 232 -34.09 3.08 15.20
CA ARG A 232 -33.44 3.49 13.94
C ARG A 232 -32.09 2.81 13.74
N ARG A 233 -31.28 2.65 14.80
CA ARG A 233 -29.93 2.07 14.67
C ARG A 233 -29.95 0.57 14.44
N ALA A 234 -30.89 -0.14 15.05
CA ALA A 234 -31.01 -1.59 14.87
C ALA A 234 -31.56 -1.98 13.49
N ARG A 235 -32.50 -1.21 12.90
CA ARG A 235 -33.12 -1.53 11.59
C ARG A 235 -32.23 -1.33 10.37
N LYS A 236 -31.16 -0.52 10.45
CA LYS A 236 -30.13 -0.47 9.39
C LYS A 236 -29.27 -1.75 9.36
N ALA A 237 -29.16 -2.46 10.48
CA ALA A 237 -28.31 -3.64 10.62
C ALA A 237 -28.85 -4.92 9.95
N ILE A 238 -30.09 -4.92 9.40
CA ILE A 238 -30.76 -6.19 9.02
C ILE A 238 -31.54 -6.14 7.70
N GLY A 239 -31.16 -5.29 6.74
CA GLY A 239 -31.55 -5.48 5.33
C GLY A 239 -33.01 -5.18 4.95
N GLY A 240 -33.52 -3.99 5.32
CA GLY A 240 -34.76 -3.44 4.75
C GLY A 240 -34.46 -2.45 3.61
N SER A 241 -34.95 -2.73 2.41
CA SER A 241 -34.66 -2.02 1.16
C SER A 241 -35.20 -0.60 1.11
N CYS A 242 -34.31 0.38 0.87
CA CYS A 242 -34.68 1.68 0.33
C CYS A 242 -34.73 1.54 -1.21
N CYS A 243 -35.87 1.12 -1.76
CA CYS A 243 -36.11 1.29 -3.20
C CYS A 243 -36.21 2.79 -3.52
N PRO A 244 -35.65 3.26 -4.65
CA PRO A 244 -36.24 4.33 -5.41
C PRO A 244 -37.30 3.72 -6.33
N ALA A 245 -38.57 3.78 -5.91
CA ALA A 245 -39.68 3.70 -6.86
C ALA A 245 -40.35 5.08 -6.87
N ASP A 246 -40.46 5.63 -8.08
CA ASP A 246 -41.20 6.84 -8.48
C ASP A 246 -40.53 8.20 -8.30
N THR A 247 -39.65 8.53 -9.25
CA THR A 247 -39.79 9.80 -9.98
C THR A 247 -40.00 9.53 -11.45
N ALA A 248 -41.27 9.43 -11.85
CA ALA A 248 -41.70 9.90 -13.15
C ALA A 248 -41.41 11.41 -13.22
N SER A 249 -40.21 11.76 -13.67
CA SER A 249 -39.91 13.09 -14.16
C SER A 249 -39.72 12.97 -15.66
N GLU A 250 -40.55 13.72 -16.36
CA GLU A 250 -40.56 14.02 -17.78
C GLU A 250 -39.18 14.49 -18.25
N ALA A 251 -38.26 13.55 -18.46
CA ALA A 251 -37.06 13.78 -19.23
C ALA A 251 -37.49 13.74 -20.70
N ALA A 252 -37.57 14.94 -21.29
CA ALA A 252 -37.57 15.12 -22.73
C ALA A 252 -36.57 14.13 -23.34
N ALA A 253 -37.07 13.32 -24.29
CA ALA A 253 -36.22 12.46 -25.08
C ALA A 253 -35.04 13.30 -25.59
N PRO A 254 -33.77 12.88 -25.39
CA PRO A 254 -32.68 13.52 -26.10
C PRO A 254 -33.04 13.42 -27.58
N ALA A 255 -33.07 14.57 -28.26
CA ALA A 255 -33.20 14.62 -29.70
C ALA A 255 -32.22 13.59 -30.29
N PRO A 256 -32.62 12.82 -31.32
CA PRO A 256 -31.71 11.89 -31.96
C PRO A 256 -30.43 12.66 -32.28
N VAL A 257 -29.33 12.22 -31.66
CA VAL A 257 -28.00 12.63 -32.09
C VAL A 257 -27.91 12.12 -33.51
N SER A 258 -28.14 13.03 -34.46
CA SER A 258 -27.77 12.83 -35.85
C SER A 258 -26.31 12.43 -35.82
N GLU A 259 -26.04 11.16 -36.12
CA GLU A 259 -24.72 10.71 -36.54
C GLU A 259 -24.21 11.75 -37.53
N PRO A 260 -23.00 12.31 -37.36
CA PRO A 260 -22.37 13.00 -38.45
C PRO A 260 -22.27 11.96 -39.58
N THR A 261 -23.10 12.14 -40.61
CA THR A 261 -22.85 11.60 -41.93
C THR A 261 -21.36 11.82 -42.18
N PRO A 262 -20.57 10.78 -42.49
CA PRO A 262 -19.20 10.99 -42.90
C PRO A 262 -19.28 11.88 -44.14
N ALA A 263 -19.00 13.16 -43.94
CA ALA A 263 -18.71 14.06 -45.04
C ALA A 263 -17.57 13.40 -45.78
N ASP A 264 -17.77 13.20 -47.08
CA ASP A 264 -16.77 12.82 -48.06
C ASP A 264 -15.43 13.46 -47.66
N ALA A 265 -14.60 12.68 -46.99
CA ALA A 265 -13.19 12.97 -46.92
C ALA A 265 -12.72 12.74 -48.34
N ASP A 266 -12.55 13.83 -49.08
CA ASP A 266 -11.70 13.91 -50.24
C ASP A 266 -10.37 13.25 -49.85
N ILE A 267 -10.25 11.95 -50.12
CA ILE A 267 -8.99 11.25 -50.13
C ILE A 267 -8.25 11.84 -51.34
N PRO A 268 -7.19 12.66 -51.14
CA PRO A 268 -6.36 13.04 -52.27
C PRO A 268 -5.83 11.75 -52.90
N PRO A 269 -5.82 11.63 -54.24
CA PRO A 269 -5.33 10.44 -54.90
C PRO A 269 -3.93 10.13 -54.40
N VAL A 270 -3.75 8.92 -53.88
CA VAL A 270 -2.45 8.35 -53.53
C VAL A 270 -1.52 8.59 -54.71
N ALA A 271 -0.54 9.45 -54.51
CA ALA A 271 0.51 9.70 -55.49
C ALA A 271 1.26 8.37 -55.66
N THR A 272 1.04 7.72 -56.79
CA THR A 272 1.83 6.58 -57.23
C THR A 272 3.31 6.97 -57.19
N PRO A 273 4.20 6.17 -56.57
CA PRO A 273 5.62 6.44 -56.58
C PRO A 273 6.09 6.53 -58.02
N ARG A 274 6.64 7.71 -58.36
CA ARG A 274 7.28 7.98 -59.63
C ARG A 274 8.50 7.07 -59.72
N THR A 275 8.40 6.01 -60.53
CA THR A 275 9.55 5.22 -60.94
C THR A 275 10.42 6.10 -61.83
N ASP A 276 11.41 6.76 -61.23
CA ASP A 276 12.47 7.39 -62.01
C ASP A 276 13.27 6.29 -62.72
N PRO A 277 13.54 6.42 -64.02
CA PRO A 277 14.33 5.45 -64.75
C PRO A 277 15.76 5.47 -64.22
N VAL A 278 16.22 4.31 -63.77
CA VAL A 278 17.63 4.02 -63.49
C VAL A 278 18.43 4.37 -64.75
N ILE A 279 19.17 5.48 -64.68
CA ILE A 279 20.18 5.83 -65.67
C ILE A 279 21.29 4.80 -65.51
N ALA A 280 21.37 3.87 -66.45
CA ALA A 280 22.49 2.97 -66.61
C ALA A 280 23.75 3.79 -66.87
N GLY A 281 24.57 3.96 -65.83
CA GLY A 281 25.90 4.53 -65.89
C GLY A 281 26.82 3.64 -66.71
N PHE A 282 27.10 4.11 -67.91
CA PHE A 282 28.11 3.65 -68.87
C PHE A 282 29.51 3.65 -68.23
N VAL A 283 30.14 2.48 -68.13
CA VAL A 283 31.58 2.35 -67.81
C VAL A 283 32.32 1.93 -69.09
N PRO A 284 33.11 2.81 -69.71
CA PRO A 284 34.30 2.43 -70.47
C PRO A 284 35.48 2.48 -69.48
N GLY A 285 36.22 1.40 -69.21
CA GLY A 285 36.99 0.65 -70.19
C GLY A 285 38.46 1.05 -70.05
N VAL A 286 39.30 0.04 -69.79
CA VAL A 286 40.78 -0.01 -69.79
C VAL A 286 41.47 0.34 -68.46
#